data_AF-G2ITN7-F1
#
_entry.id   AF-G2ITN7-F1
#
_cell.length_a   1.000
_cell.length_b   1.000
_cell.length_c   1.000
_cell.angle_alpha   90.00
_cell.angle_beta   90.00
_cell.angle_gamma   90.00
#
_symmetry.space_group_name_H-M   'P 1'
#
loop_
_entity.id
_entity.type
_entity.pdbx_description
1 polymer ?
#
loop_
_entity_poly.entity_id
_entity_poly.type
_entity_poly.pdbx_seq_one_letter_code
_entity_poly.pdbx_strand_id
1 'polypeptide(L)'
;MGEPVRFRLHVSEPFDFERWNESADLFGTTPDCEDEEADEWVIDLESSFCFNEKDYRVVLVAPRYVGERLTRVFDSIVGQPVRIAHRTMDGWHFSMAGMLSLAPPAPDEAPASTDF
;
A
#
# COMPACT_ATOMS: atom_id res chain seq x y z
N MET A 1 -6.78 6.29 -21.37
CA MET A 1 -6.27 5.59 -20.18
C MET A 1 -5.97 6.67 -19.17
N GLY A 2 -6.65 6.63 -18.02
CA GLY A 2 -6.36 7.56 -16.93
C GLY A 2 -4.96 7.31 -16.35
N GLU A 3 -4.46 8.25 -15.58
CA GLU A 3 -3.23 8.07 -14.82
C GLU A 3 -3.44 6.96 -13.78
N PRO A 4 -2.49 6.02 -13.62
CA PRO A 4 -2.61 4.95 -12.63
C PRO A 4 -2.67 5.54 -11.22
N VAL A 5 -3.65 5.11 -10.43
CA VAL A 5 -3.80 5.60 -9.05
C VAL A 5 -2.64 5.09 -8.21
N ARG A 6 -1.90 6.04 -7.64
CA ARG A 6 -0.78 5.76 -6.74
C ARG A 6 -1.27 5.69 -5.30
N PHE A 7 -0.88 4.62 -4.62
CA PHE A 7 -1.22 4.37 -3.22
C PHE A 7 0.02 4.43 -2.34
N ARG A 8 -0.21 4.84 -1.09
CA ARG A 8 0.74 4.74 0.00
C ARG A 8 0.26 3.69 0.98
N LEU A 9 1.13 2.76 1.31
CA LEU A 9 0.93 1.76 2.33
C LEU A 9 1.87 2.06 3.51
N HIS A 10 1.31 2.62 4.58
CA HIS A 10 2.04 2.86 5.82
C HIS A 10 2.01 1.59 6.69
N VAL A 11 3.14 0.89 6.80
CA VAL A 11 3.26 -0.35 7.58
C VAL A 11 3.41 0.00 9.06
N SER A 12 2.43 -0.40 9.88
CA SER A 12 2.43 -0.14 11.33
C SER A 12 2.90 -1.35 12.14
N GLU A 13 2.79 -2.56 11.58
CA GLU A 13 3.20 -3.81 12.21
C GLU A 13 3.97 -4.68 11.19
N PRO A 14 5.15 -5.23 11.53
CA PRO A 14 5.81 -5.14 12.84
C PRO A 14 6.40 -3.75 13.11
N PHE A 15 6.54 -3.38 14.39
CA PHE A 15 7.03 -2.05 14.79
C PHE A 15 8.46 -1.75 14.30
N ASP A 16 9.28 -2.79 14.12
CA ASP A 16 10.66 -2.67 13.63
C ASP A 16 10.76 -2.55 12.11
N PHE A 17 9.64 -2.54 11.36
CA PHE A 17 9.66 -2.52 9.90
C PHE A 17 10.47 -1.36 9.32
N GLU A 18 10.24 -0.15 9.82
CA GLU A 18 10.94 1.07 9.37
C GLU A 18 12.45 0.96 9.59
N ARG A 19 12.87 0.37 10.71
CA ARG A 19 14.29 0.17 11.03
C ARG A 19 15.01 -0.67 9.98
N TRP A 20 14.32 -1.61 9.33
CA TRP A 20 14.88 -2.48 8.30
C TRP A 20 14.76 -1.91 6.88
N ASN A 21 13.89 -0.92 6.67
CA ASN A 21 13.49 -0.46 5.34
C ASN A 21 13.67 1.04 5.11
N GLU A 22 14.31 1.76 6.04
CA GLU A 22 14.53 3.21 6.04
C GLU A 22 13.25 4.06 6.13
N SER A 23 12.08 3.46 5.86
CA SER A 23 10.75 4.07 5.88
C SER A 23 9.69 3.01 6.24
N ALA A 24 8.65 3.44 6.94
CA ALA A 24 7.42 2.66 7.13
C ALA A 24 6.48 2.75 5.90
N ASP A 25 6.68 3.73 5.03
CA ASP A 25 5.83 3.99 3.87
C ASP A 25 6.35 3.26 2.63
N LEU A 26 5.49 2.42 2.06
CA LEU A 26 5.66 1.80 0.75
C LEU A 26 4.74 2.49 -0.26
N PHE A 27 5.20 2.66 -1.50
CA PHE A 27 4.43 3.28 -2.57
C PHE A 27 4.24 2.30 -3.72
N GLY A 28 3.08 2.33 -4.35
CA GLY A 28 2.78 1.42 -5.44
C GLY A 28 1.48 1.74 -6.15
N THR A 29 1.16 0.91 -7.14
CA THR A 29 -0.06 1.00 -7.95
C THR A 29 -0.75 -0.36 -7.99
N THR A 30 -2.04 -0.37 -8.26
CA THR A 30 -2.81 -1.59 -8.44
C THR A 30 -3.87 -1.40 -9.52
N PRO A 31 -4.08 -2.36 -10.43
CA PRO A 31 -5.23 -2.36 -11.32
C PRO A 31 -6.52 -2.78 -10.59
N ASP A 32 -6.41 -3.47 -9.45
CA ASP A 32 -7.55 -4.07 -8.75
C ASP A 32 -8.50 -3.02 -8.15
N CYS A 33 -8.05 -1.76 -8.03
CA CYS A 33 -8.91 -0.67 -7.56
C CYS A 33 -10.02 -0.29 -8.55
N GLU A 34 -9.94 -0.73 -9.81
CA GLU A 34 -10.99 -0.55 -10.81
C GLU A 34 -12.11 -1.60 -10.70
N ASP A 35 -11.89 -2.69 -9.94
CA ASP A 35 -12.87 -3.75 -9.71
C ASP A 35 -13.58 -3.55 -8.36
N GLU A 36 -14.86 -3.17 -8.41
CA GLU A 36 -15.68 -2.95 -7.21
C GLU A 36 -16.00 -4.23 -6.42
N GLU A 37 -15.80 -5.40 -7.03
CA GLU A 37 -15.98 -6.72 -6.39
C GLU A 37 -14.67 -7.26 -5.79
N ALA A 38 -13.52 -6.63 -6.06
CA ALA A 38 -12.25 -7.05 -5.51
C ALA A 38 -12.13 -6.74 -4.00
N ASP A 39 -12.20 -7.79 -3.19
CA ASP A 39 -12.04 -7.71 -1.73
C ASP A 39 -10.57 -7.59 -1.29
N GLU A 40 -9.62 -7.93 -2.16
CA GLU A 40 -8.17 -7.88 -1.92
C GLU A 40 -7.47 -7.26 -3.13
N TRP A 41 -6.43 -6.44 -2.91
CA TRP A 41 -5.68 -5.79 -3.99
C TRP A 41 -4.22 -6.23 -3.97
N VAL A 42 -3.71 -6.62 -5.13
CA VAL A 42 -2.29 -6.82 -5.39
C VAL A 42 -1.70 -5.46 -5.76
N ILE A 43 -0.76 -4.98 -4.94
CA ILE A 43 -0.06 -3.72 -5.16
C ILE A 43 1.36 -4.02 -5.64
N ASP A 44 1.67 -3.54 -6.84
CA ASP A 44 3.02 -3.49 -7.38
C ASP A 44 3.74 -2.27 -6.81
N LEU A 45 4.82 -2.52 -6.07
CA LEU A 45 5.58 -1.50 -5.36
C LEU A 45 6.63 -0.84 -6.27
N GLU A 46 6.83 0.45 -6.07
CA GLU A 46 7.85 1.25 -6.75
C GLU A 46 9.27 0.88 -6.31
N SER A 47 9.42 0.49 -5.05
CA SER A 47 10.66 0.02 -4.45
C SER A 47 10.45 -1.29 -3.71
N SER A 48 11.53 -2.07 -3.56
CA SER A 48 11.49 -3.26 -2.72
C SER A 48 11.60 -2.91 -1.25
N PHE A 49 11.02 -3.76 -0.40
CA PHE A 49 11.28 -3.78 1.04
C PHE A 49 11.81 -5.16 1.46
N CYS A 50 12.61 -5.20 2.51
CA CYS A 50 13.13 -6.40 3.15
C CYS A 50 12.23 -6.83 4.32
N PHE A 51 11.87 -8.11 4.35
CA PHE A 51 11.15 -8.75 5.45
C PHE A 51 11.58 -10.21 5.58
N ASN A 52 11.96 -10.65 6.78
CA ASN A 52 12.52 -11.99 7.01
C ASN A 52 13.65 -12.34 6.03
N GLU A 53 14.63 -11.44 5.88
CA GLU A 53 15.84 -11.61 5.05
C GLU A 53 15.56 -11.77 3.54
N LYS A 54 14.40 -11.33 3.07
CA LYS A 54 14.00 -11.38 1.66
C LYS A 54 13.42 -10.06 1.20
N ASP A 55 13.70 -9.73 -0.06
CA ASP A 55 13.17 -8.54 -0.71
C ASP A 55 11.87 -8.84 -1.46
N TYR A 56 10.88 -7.98 -1.28
CA TYR A 56 9.57 -8.07 -1.95
C TYR A 56 9.26 -6.78 -2.69
N ARG A 57 8.66 -6.91 -3.88
CA ARG A 57 8.17 -5.80 -4.70
C ARG A 57 6.67 -5.83 -4.96
N VAL A 58 5.99 -6.83 -4.42
CA VAL A 58 4.55 -7.01 -4.60
C VAL A 58 3.97 -7.44 -3.27
N VAL A 59 2.86 -6.84 -2.89
CA VAL A 59 2.09 -7.20 -1.69
C VAL A 59 0.64 -7.42 -2.04
N LEU A 60 -0.04 -8.22 -1.25
CA LEU A 60 -1.50 -8.32 -1.26
C LEU A 60 -2.03 -7.57 -0.03
N VAL A 61 -2.96 -6.65 -0.23
CA VAL A 61 -3.63 -5.94 0.84
C VAL A 61 -5.10 -6.36 0.92
N ALA A 62 -5.62 -6.44 2.13
CA ALA A 62 -7.02 -6.74 2.40
C ALA A 62 -7.52 -5.87 3.57
N PRO A 63 -8.82 -5.59 3.67
CA PRO A 63 -9.38 -4.86 4.80
C PRO A 63 -9.01 -5.53 6.13
N ARG A 64 -8.71 -4.71 7.15
CA ARG A 64 -8.37 -5.23 8.49
C ARG A 64 -9.60 -5.77 9.20
N TYR A 65 -10.76 -5.13 9.03
CA TYR A 65 -12.00 -5.50 9.73
C TYR A 65 -13.05 -6.10 8.80
N VAL A 66 -13.86 -7.00 9.36
CA VAL A 66 -14.93 -7.69 8.62
C VAL A 66 -16.00 -6.69 8.18
N GLY A 67 -16.43 -6.78 6.93
CA GLY A 67 -17.47 -5.92 6.36
C GLY A 67 -16.94 -4.58 5.82
N GLU A 68 -15.63 -4.35 5.89
CA GLU A 68 -14.98 -3.22 5.20
C GLU A 68 -14.58 -3.61 3.77
N ARG A 69 -14.45 -2.60 2.91
CA ARG A 69 -13.99 -2.73 1.52
C ARG A 69 -12.86 -1.75 1.27
N LEU A 70 -11.88 -2.15 0.46
CA LEU A 70 -10.72 -1.33 0.12
C LEU A 70 -11.10 -0.08 -0.67
N THR A 71 -12.17 -0.14 -1.48
CA THR A 71 -12.70 1.01 -2.24
C THR A 71 -13.02 2.24 -1.38
N ARG A 72 -13.27 2.06 -0.06
CA ARG A 72 -13.43 3.19 0.87
C ARG A 72 -12.18 4.06 1.03
N VAL A 73 -11.02 3.64 0.50
CA VAL A 73 -9.79 4.45 0.52
C VAL A 73 -9.96 5.75 -0.24
N PHE A 74 -10.78 5.77 -1.29
CA PHE A 74 -11.07 6.98 -2.08
C PHE A 74 -11.90 8.02 -1.31
N ASP A 75 -12.69 7.58 -0.33
CA ASP A 75 -13.52 8.44 0.52
C ASP A 75 -12.86 8.77 1.88
N SER A 76 -11.73 8.14 2.20
CA SER A 76 -11.10 8.24 3.52
C SER A 76 -10.20 9.45 3.65
N ILE A 77 -10.36 10.21 4.74
CA ILE A 77 -9.50 11.35 5.09
C ILE A 77 -8.12 10.88 5.56
N VAL A 78 -8.03 9.73 6.23
CA VAL A 78 -6.81 9.27 6.94
C VAL A 78 -6.24 7.96 6.38
N GLY A 79 -6.90 7.35 5.40
CA GLY A 79 -6.61 6.01 4.89
C GLY A 79 -7.48 4.91 5.48
N GLN A 80 -7.30 3.67 5.01
CA GLN A 80 -8.03 2.47 5.39
C GLN A 80 -7.12 1.49 6.11
N PRO A 81 -7.51 0.97 7.29
CA PRO A 81 -6.78 -0.08 7.97
C PRO A 81 -6.74 -1.36 7.13
N VAL A 82 -5.54 -1.89 6.89
CA VAL A 82 -5.34 -3.10 6.08
C VAL A 82 -4.45 -4.13 6.76
N ARG A 83 -4.66 -5.39 6.40
CA ARG A 83 -3.69 -6.47 6.57
C ARG A 83 -2.87 -6.58 5.29
N ILE A 84 -1.59 -6.87 5.43
CA ILE A 84 -0.63 -6.90 4.33
C ILE A 84 0.02 -8.28 4.28
N ALA A 85 -0.01 -8.88 3.11
CA ALA A 85 0.59 -10.16 2.82
C ALA A 85 1.76 -10.02 1.84
N HIS A 86 2.80 -10.82 2.08
CA HIS A 86 3.90 -11.01 1.14
C HIS A 86 3.75 -12.36 0.43
N ARG A 87 4.41 -12.50 -0.72
CA ARG A 87 4.36 -13.73 -1.52
C ARG A 87 5.32 -14.78 -0.96
N THR A 88 4.85 -15.99 -0.76
CA THR A 88 5.64 -17.17 -0.38
C THR A 88 5.52 -18.26 -1.47
N MET A 89 6.22 -19.39 -1.29
CA MET A 89 6.08 -20.55 -2.19
C MET A 89 4.65 -21.15 -2.15
N ASP A 90 4.00 -21.07 -0.99
CA ASP A 90 2.68 -21.66 -0.75
C ASP A 90 1.51 -20.69 -1.05
N GLY A 91 1.81 -19.45 -1.42
CA GLY A 91 0.80 -18.44 -1.77
C GLY A 91 1.03 -17.09 -1.07
N TRP A 92 -0.05 -16.40 -0.75
CA TRP A 92 0.00 -15.13 -0.01
C TRP A 92 -0.04 -15.40 1.49
N HIS A 93 0.81 -14.72 2.26
CA HIS A 93 0.86 -14.87 3.71
C HIS A 93 0.76 -13.51 4.42
N PHE A 94 -0.34 -13.30 5.15
CA PHE A 94 -0.56 -12.10 5.95
C PHE A 94 0.32 -12.10 7.19
N SER A 95 1.24 -11.14 7.26
CA SER A 95 2.22 -11.04 8.35
C SER A 95 2.46 -9.61 8.83
N MET A 96 1.78 -8.64 8.22
CA MET A 96 1.95 -7.22 8.47
C MET A 96 0.58 -6.53 8.52
N ALA A 97 0.53 -5.35 9.12
CA ALA A 97 -0.68 -4.53 9.14
C ALA A 97 -0.31 -3.05 9.03
N GLY A 98 -1.25 -2.25 8.55
CA GLY A 98 -0.97 -0.84 8.28
C GLY A 98 -2.17 -0.05 7.81
N MET A 99 -1.89 1.07 7.15
CA MET A 99 -2.89 1.96 6.57
C MET A 99 -2.63 2.11 5.07
N LEU A 100 -3.67 1.91 4.26
CA LEU A 100 -3.67 2.21 2.83
C LEU A 100 -4.29 3.60 2.61
N SER A 101 -3.60 4.50 1.92
CA SER A 101 -4.14 5.81 1.53
C SER A 101 -3.78 6.11 0.09
N LEU A 102 -4.42 7.13 -0.50
CA LEU A 102 -3.87 7.74 -1.71
C LEU A 102 -2.47 8.28 -1.40
N ALA A 103 -1.55 8.08 -2.35
CA ALA A 103 -0.23 8.67 -2.24
C ALA A 103 -0.30 10.17 -2.58
N PRO A 104 0.53 11.02 -1.95
CA PRO A 104 0.80 12.34 -2.50
C PRO A 104 1.39 12.21 -3.92
N PRO A 105 1.24 13.25 -4.76
CA PRO A 105 1.89 13.30 -6.07
C PRO A 105 3.38 13.02 -5.92
N ALA A 106 3.97 12.38 -6.92
CA ALA A 106 5.39 12.09 -6.90
C ALA A 106 6.20 13.40 -6.74
N PRO A 107 7.39 13.39 -6.13
CA PRO A 107 8.18 14.61 -5.94
C PRO A 107 8.47 15.39 -7.24
N ASP A 108 8.47 14.71 -8.39
CA ASP A 108 8.67 15.29 -9.72
C ASP A 108 7.38 15.85 -10.37
N GLU A 109 6.23 15.64 -9.71
CA GLU A 109 4.90 16.12 -10.11
C GLU A 109 4.33 17.16 -9.13
N ALA A 110 5.05 17.49 -8.06
CA ALA A 110 4.63 18.55 -7.16
C ALA A 110 4.59 19.88 -7.96
N PRO A 111 3.44 20.58 -8.05
CA PRO A 111 3.42 21.88 -8.70
C PRO A 111 4.40 22.78 -7.95
N ALA A 112 5.31 23.40 -8.70
CA ALA A 112 6.27 24.36 -8.14
C ALA A 112 5.52 25.28 -7.17
N SER A 113 5.91 25.24 -5.89
CA SER A 113 5.35 26.10 -4.85
C SER A 113 5.22 27.50 -5.40
N THR A 114 3.97 27.94 -5.59
CA THR A 114 3.71 29.34 -5.87
C THR A 114 3.73 30.01 -4.50
N ASP A 115 4.93 30.43 -4.09
CA ASP A 115 5.09 31.35 -2.96
C ASP A 115 4.23 32.60 -3.24
N PHE A 116 3.33 32.91 -2.31
CA PHE A 116 2.58 34.17 -2.25
C PHE A 116 3.31 35.19 -1.38
#